data_AF-A0A6N6RNM1-F1
#
_entry.id   AF-A0A6N6RNM1-F1
#
_cell.length_a   1.000
_cell.length_b   1.000
_cell.length_c   1.000
_cell.angle_alpha   90.00
_cell.angle_beta   90.00
_cell.angle_gamma   90.00
#
_symmetry.space_group_name_H-M   'P 1'
#
loop_
_entity.id
_entity.type
_entity.pdbx_description
1 polymer ?
#
loop_
_entity_poly.entity_id
_entity_poly.type
_entity_poly.pdbx_seq_one_letter_code
_entity_poly.pdbx_strand_id
1 'polypeptide(L)'
;YFSIDKEMVYWNFYLDFGPLNLGHLYRFCQLLNNKLNDPKLKDKVIFYYSHTHAHKRTNAAFLISSWSLLYQNKSPEDAFKPFKNYPAPFPPWHDATPSVCTFNLTILDTLKGLAKAREHRFFDFTRFIPSNFGGWDDLSRKEFRAPDLFYNGGSGAGASYVNGRMICRPAVTLADLIAEWKREQDGSDRRYASFKIYDRKNNKNVEASCSPEHLSNYFQKSDLPWEISPAFFRPEVLHRFKADPEKYAMDDRSISCRGAWYLKSYDINDAGQVHAYIGDLAHLPFEEQMYWQSFNEWPKGTISKRAHQNDILGEFSTEYDPLNAIKRKVKLLDDASPSWWKPRDEKLSDAAR
;
A
#
# COMPACT_ATOMS: atom_id res chain seq x y z
N TYR A 1 -3.18 -18.84 -37.20
CA TYR A 1 -3.10 -19.76 -36.05
C TYR A 1 -1.64 -20.14 -35.81
N PHE A 2 -1.19 -20.23 -34.56
CA PHE A 2 0.10 -20.81 -34.19
C PHE A 2 0.05 -21.37 -32.75
N SER A 3 0.93 -22.32 -32.44
CA SER A 3 1.08 -22.95 -31.12
C SER A 3 2.56 -23.17 -30.83
N ILE A 4 2.93 -23.23 -29.55
CA ILE A 4 4.30 -23.51 -29.07
C ILE A 4 4.46 -24.93 -28.52
N ASP A 5 3.40 -25.75 -28.50
CA ASP A 5 3.37 -26.99 -27.70
C ASP A 5 4.45 -28.01 -28.08
N LYS A 6 4.88 -27.99 -29.35
CA LYS A 6 5.93 -28.84 -29.92
C LYS A 6 7.31 -28.18 -29.96
N GLU A 7 7.37 -26.85 -29.86
CA GLU A 7 8.61 -26.07 -30.00
C GLU A 7 9.23 -25.72 -28.65
N MET A 8 8.39 -25.42 -27.65
CA MET A 8 8.80 -24.98 -26.31
C MET A 8 8.30 -26.00 -25.29
N VAL A 9 9.03 -27.12 -25.21
CA VAL A 9 8.73 -28.21 -24.29
C VAL A 9 9.41 -27.94 -22.96
N TYR A 10 8.62 -27.95 -21.89
CA TYR A 10 9.16 -27.97 -20.54
C TYR A 10 9.71 -29.36 -20.24
N TRP A 11 10.98 -29.42 -19.82
CA TRP A 11 11.64 -30.66 -19.42
C TRP A 11 11.48 -30.83 -17.92
N ASN A 12 10.53 -31.67 -17.52
CA ASN A 12 10.23 -31.92 -16.12
C ASN A 12 11.30 -32.78 -15.44
N PHE A 13 11.56 -32.50 -14.15
CA PHE A 13 12.36 -33.39 -13.31
C PHE A 13 11.51 -34.54 -12.76
N TYR A 14 10.33 -34.22 -12.23
CA TYR A 14 9.33 -35.15 -11.72
C TYR A 14 7.92 -34.73 -12.16
N LEU A 15 7.11 -34.20 -11.25
CA LEU A 15 5.71 -33.82 -11.49
C LEU A 15 5.56 -32.34 -11.90
N ASP A 16 6.64 -31.57 -11.87
CA ASP A 16 6.74 -30.21 -12.38
C ASP A 16 6.41 -30.16 -13.88
N PHE A 17 5.70 -29.12 -14.32
CA PHE A 17 5.30 -28.98 -15.73
C PHE A 17 5.52 -27.56 -16.28
N GLY A 18 6.02 -26.66 -15.45
CA GLY A 18 6.16 -25.24 -15.73
C GLY A 18 6.51 -24.44 -14.47
N PRO A 19 6.55 -23.10 -14.57
CA PRO A 19 6.36 -22.33 -15.80
C PRO A 19 7.51 -22.52 -16.79
N LEU A 20 7.24 -22.28 -18.08
CA LEU A 20 8.31 -22.15 -19.08
C LEU A 20 9.31 -21.05 -18.67
N ASN A 21 10.60 -21.36 -18.77
CA ASN A 21 11.69 -20.48 -18.34
C ASN A 21 11.82 -19.18 -19.18
N LEU A 22 12.69 -18.25 -18.73
CA LEU A 22 12.92 -16.96 -19.40
C LEU A 22 13.40 -17.09 -20.86
N GLY A 23 14.14 -18.14 -21.22
CA GLY A 23 14.57 -18.39 -22.59
C GLY A 23 13.39 -18.74 -23.50
N HIS A 24 12.47 -19.58 -23.03
CA HIS A 24 11.22 -19.86 -23.72
C HIS A 24 10.33 -18.62 -23.82
N LEU A 25 10.21 -17.83 -22.74
CA LEU A 25 9.47 -16.58 -22.76
C LEU A 25 10.04 -15.60 -23.80
N TYR A 26 11.37 -15.42 -23.83
CA TYR A 26 12.03 -14.60 -24.84
C TYR A 26 11.70 -15.08 -26.26
N ARG A 27 11.85 -16.38 -26.53
CA ARG A 27 11.55 -16.96 -27.86
C ARG A 27 10.09 -16.75 -28.25
N PHE A 28 9.16 -16.92 -27.31
CA PHE A 28 7.74 -16.65 -27.53
C PHE A 28 7.50 -15.18 -27.87
N CYS A 29 8.10 -14.26 -27.12
CA CYS A 29 8.00 -12.83 -27.38
C CYS A 29 8.53 -12.47 -28.78
N GLN A 30 9.69 -12.99 -29.18
CA GLN A 30 10.24 -12.79 -30.53
C GLN A 30 9.31 -13.36 -31.60
N LEU A 31 8.82 -14.59 -31.42
CA LEU A 31 7.91 -15.24 -32.35
C LEU A 31 6.62 -14.43 -32.55
N LEU A 32 6.00 -13.97 -31.46
CA LEU A 32 4.76 -13.19 -31.52
C LEU A 32 5.01 -11.80 -32.11
N ASN A 33 6.07 -11.11 -31.69
CA ASN A 33 6.44 -9.80 -32.23
C ASN A 33 6.72 -9.88 -33.75
N ASN A 34 7.40 -10.93 -34.22
CA ASN A 34 7.63 -11.14 -35.64
C ASN A 34 6.34 -11.36 -36.41
N LYS A 35 5.39 -12.13 -35.85
CA LYS A 35 4.07 -12.32 -36.48
C LYS A 35 3.24 -11.05 -36.51
N LEU A 36 3.27 -10.24 -35.45
CA LEU A 36 2.55 -8.96 -35.38
C LEU A 36 3.12 -7.93 -36.36
N ASN A 37 4.42 -7.99 -36.65
CA ASN A 37 5.09 -7.08 -37.59
C ASN A 37 5.20 -7.63 -39.02
N ASP A 38 4.74 -8.86 -39.30
CA ASP A 38 4.79 -9.44 -40.64
C ASP A 38 3.78 -8.72 -41.56
N PRO A 39 4.22 -8.05 -42.64
CA PRO A 39 3.33 -7.36 -43.58
C PRO A 39 2.24 -8.28 -44.17
N LYS A 40 2.50 -9.59 -44.27
CA LYS A 40 1.54 -10.59 -44.78
C LYS A 40 0.38 -10.87 -43.81
N LEU A 41 0.52 -10.47 -42.54
CA LEU A 41 -0.45 -10.70 -41.47
C LEU A 41 -1.14 -9.41 -41.00
N LYS A 42 -0.82 -8.25 -41.59
CA LYS A 42 -1.28 -6.91 -41.14
C LYS A 42 -2.79 -6.83 -40.85
N ASP A 43 -3.62 -7.40 -41.73
CA ASP A 43 -5.09 -7.35 -41.62
C ASP A 43 -5.69 -8.67 -41.14
N LYS A 44 -4.89 -9.55 -40.53
CA LYS A 44 -5.32 -10.89 -40.08
C LYS A 44 -5.30 -10.98 -38.56
N VAL A 45 -6.32 -11.66 -38.01
CA VAL A 45 -6.33 -12.03 -36.59
C VAL A 45 -5.36 -13.19 -36.35
N ILE A 46 -4.42 -12.99 -35.43
CA ILE A 46 -3.45 -14.02 -35.03
C ILE A 46 -4.03 -14.81 -33.86
N PHE A 47 -4.44 -16.05 -34.14
CA PHE A 47 -4.89 -16.99 -33.11
C PHE A 47 -3.71 -17.78 -32.53
N TYR A 48 -3.38 -17.51 -31.27
CA TYR A 48 -2.49 -18.33 -30.46
C TYR A 48 -3.29 -19.39 -29.70
N TYR A 49 -2.89 -20.65 -29.79
CA TYR A 49 -3.61 -21.75 -29.15
C TYR A 49 -2.66 -22.78 -28.53
N SER A 50 -3.18 -23.61 -27.63
CA SER A 50 -2.51 -24.79 -27.08
C SER A 50 -3.39 -26.03 -27.23
N HIS A 51 -2.80 -27.19 -26.96
CA HIS A 51 -3.54 -28.43 -26.74
C HIS A 51 -4.50 -28.28 -25.56
N THR A 52 -5.51 -29.15 -25.51
CA THR A 52 -6.53 -29.19 -24.45
C THR A 52 -6.00 -29.61 -23.08
N HIS A 53 -4.77 -30.14 -23.01
CA HIS A 53 -4.17 -30.65 -21.78
C HIS A 53 -3.90 -29.50 -20.79
N ALA A 54 -4.32 -29.66 -19.54
CA ALA A 54 -4.31 -28.58 -18.54
C ALA A 54 -2.92 -27.91 -18.41
N HIS A 55 -1.84 -28.69 -18.33
CA HIS A 55 -0.47 -28.15 -18.21
C HIS A 55 -0.04 -27.30 -19.42
N LYS A 56 -0.44 -27.70 -20.63
CA LYS A 56 -0.10 -26.96 -21.86
C LYS A 56 -0.89 -25.65 -21.91
N ARG A 57 -2.17 -25.68 -21.54
CA ARG A 57 -2.99 -24.47 -21.41
C ARG A 57 -2.43 -23.50 -20.37
N THR A 58 -2.00 -23.99 -19.20
CA THR A 58 -1.42 -23.13 -18.14
C THR A 58 -0.15 -22.45 -18.62
N ASN A 59 0.77 -23.19 -19.26
CA ASN A 59 1.98 -22.60 -19.84
C ASN A 59 1.67 -21.60 -20.96
N ALA A 60 0.70 -21.91 -21.82
CA ALA A 60 0.31 -21.00 -22.90
C ALA A 60 -0.32 -19.70 -22.37
N ALA A 61 -1.24 -19.80 -21.41
CA ALA A 61 -1.85 -18.66 -20.74
C ALA A 61 -0.80 -17.80 -20.02
N PHE A 62 0.17 -18.44 -19.35
CA PHE A 62 1.29 -17.75 -18.72
C PHE A 62 2.14 -16.96 -19.73
N LEU A 63 2.49 -17.55 -20.87
CA LEU A 63 3.32 -16.89 -21.89
C LEU A 63 2.64 -15.66 -22.51
N ILE A 64 1.37 -15.76 -22.92
CA ILE A 64 0.66 -14.62 -23.51
C ILE A 64 0.36 -13.52 -22.50
N SER A 65 0.09 -13.88 -21.25
CA SER A 65 -0.05 -12.91 -20.15
C SER A 65 1.28 -12.21 -19.87
N SER A 66 2.39 -12.97 -19.83
CA SER A 66 3.74 -12.43 -19.65
C SER A 66 4.12 -11.47 -20.78
N TRP A 67 3.85 -11.84 -22.04
CA TRP A 67 4.08 -10.93 -23.17
C TRP A 67 3.25 -9.64 -23.06
N SER A 68 1.98 -9.74 -22.65
CA SER A 68 1.12 -8.56 -22.45
C SER A 68 1.64 -7.65 -21.33
N LEU A 69 2.12 -8.24 -20.23
CA LEU A 69 2.77 -7.51 -19.13
C LEU A 69 4.04 -6.79 -19.62
N LEU A 70 4.89 -7.47 -20.37
CA LEU A 70 6.18 -6.93 -20.81
C LEU A 70 6.08 -5.90 -21.95
N TYR A 71 5.25 -6.16 -22.96
CA TYR A 71 5.19 -5.36 -24.19
C TYR A 71 3.97 -4.42 -24.28
N GLN A 72 2.91 -4.65 -23.50
CA GLN A 72 1.76 -3.72 -23.39
C GLN A 72 1.71 -2.99 -22.05
N ASN A 73 2.71 -3.17 -21.19
CA ASN A 73 2.81 -2.56 -19.87
C ASN A 73 1.58 -2.79 -18.97
N LYS A 74 0.92 -3.95 -19.11
CA LYS A 74 -0.20 -4.32 -18.24
C LYS A 74 0.27 -4.72 -16.85
N SER A 75 -0.59 -4.50 -15.84
CA SER A 75 -0.43 -5.11 -14.52
C SER A 75 -0.56 -6.64 -14.61
N PRO A 76 -0.02 -7.42 -13.64
CA PRO A 76 -0.26 -8.87 -13.56
C PRO A 76 -1.74 -9.24 -13.65
N GLU A 77 -2.59 -8.49 -12.95
CA GLU A 77 -4.04 -8.67 -12.90
C GLU A 77 -4.68 -8.42 -14.26
N ASP A 78 -4.33 -7.33 -14.94
CA ASP A 78 -4.87 -6.99 -16.26
C ASP A 78 -4.40 -7.94 -17.36
N ALA A 79 -3.16 -8.41 -17.26
CA ALA A 79 -2.60 -9.40 -18.17
C ALA A 79 -3.32 -10.74 -18.06
N PHE A 80 -3.66 -11.17 -16.83
CA PHE A 80 -4.35 -12.44 -16.58
C PHE A 80 -5.88 -12.34 -16.65
N LYS A 81 -6.46 -11.13 -16.59
CA LYS A 81 -7.90 -10.86 -16.62
C LYS A 81 -8.69 -11.67 -17.68
N PRO A 82 -8.21 -11.85 -18.94
CA PRO A 82 -8.93 -12.64 -19.93
C PRO A 82 -9.15 -14.11 -19.55
N PHE A 83 -8.34 -14.65 -18.64
CA PHE A 83 -8.35 -16.05 -18.23
C PHE A 83 -9.05 -16.29 -16.89
N LYS A 84 -9.40 -15.23 -16.14
CA LYS A 84 -9.98 -15.33 -14.78
C LYS A 84 -11.29 -16.13 -14.74
N ASN A 85 -12.12 -16.01 -15.78
CA ASN A 85 -13.42 -16.68 -15.88
C ASN A 85 -13.42 -17.83 -16.90
N TYR A 86 -12.24 -18.35 -17.25
CA TYR A 86 -12.17 -19.47 -18.19
C TYR A 86 -12.75 -20.74 -17.55
N PRO A 87 -13.68 -21.47 -18.21
CA PRO A 87 -14.42 -22.57 -17.56
C PRO A 87 -13.55 -23.74 -17.09
N ALA A 88 -12.43 -23.98 -17.76
CA ALA A 88 -11.54 -25.08 -17.41
C ALA A 88 -10.38 -24.56 -16.54
N PRO A 89 -10.12 -25.15 -15.37
CA PRO A 89 -9.13 -24.63 -14.45
C PRO A 89 -7.72 -24.70 -15.03
N PHE A 90 -6.90 -23.73 -14.63
CA PHE A 90 -5.45 -23.76 -14.80
C PHE A 90 -4.83 -24.30 -13.51
N PRO A 91 -4.25 -25.51 -13.50
CA PRO A 91 -3.60 -26.03 -12.29
C PRO A 91 -2.45 -25.11 -11.84
N PRO A 92 -2.22 -24.98 -10.53
CA PRO A 92 -1.03 -24.31 -10.02
C PRO A 92 0.24 -25.08 -10.42
N TRP A 93 1.37 -24.40 -10.38
CA TRP A 93 2.68 -25.01 -10.60
C TRP A 93 2.99 -26.03 -9.50
N HIS A 94 3.57 -27.14 -9.90
CA HIS A 94 4.08 -28.17 -9.00
C HIS A 94 5.58 -27.99 -8.85
N ASP A 95 6.10 -28.21 -7.64
CA ASP A 95 7.54 -28.27 -7.39
C ASP A 95 8.17 -29.51 -8.03
N ALA A 96 9.50 -29.54 -8.12
CA ALA A 96 10.24 -30.64 -8.75
C ALA A 96 10.38 -31.88 -7.84
N THR A 97 9.33 -32.23 -7.09
CA THR A 97 9.30 -33.39 -6.19
C THR A 97 8.32 -34.46 -6.70
N PRO A 98 8.52 -35.73 -6.33
CA PRO A 98 7.58 -36.81 -6.66
C PRO A 98 6.38 -36.88 -5.69
N SER A 99 6.28 -35.97 -4.73
CA SER A 99 5.28 -35.97 -3.66
C SER A 99 4.16 -34.97 -3.93
N VAL A 100 3.10 -35.00 -3.11
CA VAL A 100 2.04 -33.98 -3.15
C VAL A 100 2.65 -32.60 -2.88
N CYS A 101 2.41 -31.66 -3.81
CA CYS A 101 2.85 -30.29 -3.62
C CYS A 101 2.17 -29.64 -2.40
N THR A 102 2.98 -29.18 -1.45
CA THR A 102 2.50 -28.51 -0.22
C THR A 102 2.38 -26.99 -0.39
N PHE A 103 2.92 -26.44 -1.48
CA PHE A 103 2.91 -25.01 -1.75
C PHE A 103 2.60 -24.72 -3.22
N ASN A 104 1.40 -24.21 -3.47
CA ASN A 104 0.90 -24.00 -4.83
C ASN A 104 1.16 -22.56 -5.29
N LEU A 105 1.92 -22.38 -6.36
CA LEU A 105 2.06 -21.09 -7.05
C LEU A 105 1.13 -21.03 -8.26
N THR A 106 0.40 -19.93 -8.43
CA THR A 106 -0.50 -19.72 -9.57
C THR A 106 0.19 -18.96 -10.71
N ILE A 107 -0.47 -18.89 -11.89
CA ILE A 107 -0.04 -18.01 -12.99
C ILE A 107 0.08 -16.55 -12.51
N LEU A 108 -0.88 -16.10 -11.69
CA LEU A 108 -0.89 -14.72 -11.20
C LEU A 108 0.31 -14.44 -10.28
N ASP A 109 0.69 -15.39 -9.42
CA ASP A 109 1.86 -15.25 -8.56
C ASP A 109 3.15 -15.14 -9.38
N THR A 110 3.27 -15.94 -10.44
CA THR A 110 4.42 -15.87 -11.35
C THR A 110 4.45 -14.55 -12.13
N LEU A 111 3.30 -14.02 -12.55
CA LEU A 111 3.22 -12.71 -13.21
C LEU A 111 3.62 -11.58 -12.26
N LYS A 112 3.23 -11.64 -10.99
CA LYS A 112 3.67 -10.68 -9.96
C LYS A 112 5.19 -10.75 -9.75
N GLY A 113 5.75 -11.96 -9.73
CA GLY A 113 7.20 -12.18 -9.70
C GLY A 113 7.90 -11.57 -10.93
N LEU A 114 7.35 -11.79 -12.12
CA LEU A 114 7.86 -11.22 -13.38
C LEU A 114 7.81 -9.68 -13.38
N ALA A 115 6.72 -9.08 -12.87
CA ALA A 115 6.58 -7.63 -12.75
C ALA A 115 7.68 -7.02 -11.87
N LYS A 116 7.91 -7.59 -10.68
CA LYS A 116 9.00 -7.15 -9.78
C LYS A 116 10.37 -7.37 -10.40
N ALA A 117 10.58 -8.50 -11.08
CA ALA A 117 11.82 -8.78 -11.78
C ALA A 117 12.11 -7.74 -12.88
N ARG A 118 11.07 -7.27 -13.60
CA ARG A 118 11.17 -6.16 -14.56
C ARG A 118 11.51 -4.84 -13.86
N GLU A 119 10.80 -4.50 -12.78
CA GLU A 119 10.99 -3.27 -12.01
C GLU A 119 12.43 -3.14 -11.48
N HIS A 120 12.97 -4.23 -10.95
CA HIS A 120 14.33 -4.28 -10.42
C HIS A 120 15.39 -4.70 -11.45
N ARG A 121 15.02 -4.80 -12.74
CA ARG A 121 15.93 -5.15 -13.85
C ARG A 121 16.71 -6.45 -13.64
N PHE A 122 16.07 -7.46 -13.07
CA PHE A 122 16.67 -8.80 -12.92
C PHE A 122 16.89 -9.50 -14.27
N PHE A 123 16.21 -9.06 -15.33
CA PHE A 123 16.48 -9.47 -16.70
C PHE A 123 16.24 -8.30 -17.67
N ASP A 124 16.90 -8.36 -18.82
CA ASP A 124 16.72 -7.40 -19.92
C ASP A 124 16.75 -8.14 -21.25
N PHE A 125 15.57 -8.29 -21.88
CA PHE A 125 15.44 -8.95 -23.18
C PHE A 125 16.10 -8.19 -24.34
N THR A 126 16.44 -6.92 -24.18
CA THR A 126 17.21 -6.18 -25.21
C THR A 126 18.67 -6.62 -25.29
N ARG A 127 19.18 -7.24 -24.21
CA ARG A 127 20.57 -7.69 -24.09
C ARG A 127 20.75 -9.20 -24.25
N PHE A 128 19.67 -9.95 -24.46
CA PHE A 128 19.73 -11.40 -24.59
C PHE A 128 19.96 -11.83 -26.05
N ILE A 129 21.01 -12.61 -26.30
CA ILE A 129 21.37 -13.14 -27.63
C ILE A 129 21.29 -14.68 -27.58
N PRO A 130 20.24 -15.31 -28.16
CA PRO A 130 19.99 -16.74 -28.02
C PRO A 130 21.05 -17.67 -28.59
N SER A 131 21.74 -17.25 -29.66
CA SER A 131 22.64 -18.13 -30.43
C SER A 131 24.00 -18.37 -29.78
N ASN A 132 24.34 -17.63 -28.73
CA ASN A 132 25.68 -17.66 -28.12
C ASN A 132 25.69 -18.10 -26.64
N PHE A 133 24.53 -18.31 -26.01
CA PHE A 133 24.49 -18.64 -24.59
C PHE A 133 24.59 -20.14 -24.35
N GLY A 134 25.80 -20.63 -24.06
CA GLY A 134 26.10 -22.04 -23.79
C GLY A 134 25.89 -22.51 -22.35
N GLY A 135 25.43 -21.64 -21.45
CA GLY A 135 25.28 -21.93 -20.01
C GLY A 135 26.09 -20.97 -19.13
N TRP A 136 26.02 -21.17 -17.82
CA TRP A 136 26.68 -20.32 -16.82
C TRP A 136 28.02 -20.86 -16.30
N ASP A 137 28.45 -22.01 -16.82
CA ASP A 137 29.62 -22.74 -16.31
C ASP A 137 30.94 -22.08 -16.69
N ASP A 138 31.02 -21.46 -17.88
CA ASP A 138 32.26 -20.90 -18.44
C ASP A 138 32.28 -19.35 -18.48
N LEU A 139 31.93 -18.72 -17.36
CA LEU A 139 31.83 -17.26 -17.24
C LEU A 139 33.00 -16.66 -16.47
N SER A 140 33.49 -15.50 -16.94
CA SER A 140 34.28 -14.59 -16.11
C SER A 140 33.41 -13.99 -14.99
N ARG A 141 33.50 -14.58 -13.80
CA ARG A 141 32.79 -14.07 -12.60
C ARG A 141 33.56 -12.89 -12.03
N LYS A 142 32.85 -11.80 -11.75
CA LYS A 142 33.36 -10.60 -11.07
C LYS A 142 32.64 -10.46 -9.75
N GLU A 143 33.42 -10.26 -8.69
CA GLU A 143 32.89 -9.88 -7.38
C GLU A 143 33.25 -8.41 -7.12
N PHE A 144 32.28 -7.63 -6.68
CA PHE A 144 32.44 -6.24 -6.29
C PHE A 144 32.05 -6.07 -4.83
N ARG A 145 32.94 -5.44 -4.07
CA ARG A 145 32.73 -5.11 -2.66
C ARG A 145 33.06 -3.64 -2.44
N ALA A 146 32.07 -2.87 -2.00
CA ALA A 146 32.18 -1.51 -1.50
C ALA A 146 31.53 -1.45 -0.10
N PRO A 147 31.72 -0.37 0.69
CA PRO A 147 31.26 -0.30 2.08
C PRO A 147 29.78 -0.65 2.30
N ASP A 148 28.91 -0.26 1.36
CA ASP A 148 27.46 -0.48 1.43
C ASP A 148 26.88 -1.10 0.16
N LEU A 149 27.72 -1.55 -0.78
CA LEU A 149 27.29 -2.17 -2.02
C LEU A 149 28.12 -3.42 -2.30
N PHE A 150 27.45 -4.57 -2.34
CA PHE A 150 28.07 -5.86 -2.59
C PHE A 150 27.33 -6.52 -3.72
N TYR A 151 28.00 -6.83 -4.82
CA TYR A 151 27.38 -7.60 -5.89
C TYR A 151 28.37 -8.56 -6.52
N ASN A 152 27.87 -9.69 -6.99
CA ASN A 152 28.56 -10.54 -7.93
C ASN A 152 27.89 -10.40 -9.29
N GLY A 153 28.63 -10.67 -10.33
CA GLY A 153 28.10 -10.73 -11.67
C GLY A 153 29.00 -11.55 -12.57
N GLY A 154 28.50 -11.88 -13.74
CA GLY A 154 29.26 -12.58 -14.75
C GLY A 154 28.85 -12.08 -16.13
N SER A 155 29.81 -12.03 -17.04
CA SER A 155 29.57 -11.75 -18.45
C SER A 155 30.20 -12.84 -19.31
N GLY A 156 29.42 -13.37 -20.25
CA GLY A 156 29.85 -14.35 -21.24
C GLY A 156 29.26 -14.03 -22.62
N ALA A 157 29.49 -14.93 -23.58
CA ALA A 157 28.97 -14.76 -24.93
C ALA A 157 27.42 -14.72 -24.91
N GLY A 158 26.84 -13.54 -25.16
CA GLY A 158 25.39 -13.37 -25.33
C GLY A 158 24.55 -13.25 -24.06
N ALA A 159 25.14 -13.27 -22.86
CA ALA A 159 24.43 -13.05 -21.60
C ALA A 159 25.31 -12.45 -20.50
N SER A 160 24.68 -11.74 -19.57
CA SER A 160 25.30 -11.29 -18.33
C SER A 160 24.29 -11.32 -17.18
N TYR A 161 24.78 -11.44 -15.95
CA TYR A 161 23.97 -11.28 -14.75
C TYR A 161 24.70 -10.43 -13.72
N VAL A 162 23.93 -9.78 -12.85
CA VAL A 162 24.42 -9.11 -11.64
C VAL A 162 23.43 -9.42 -10.53
N ASN A 163 23.93 -9.86 -9.37
CA ASN A 163 23.15 -10.10 -8.16
C ASN A 163 23.89 -9.52 -6.97
N GLY A 164 23.20 -8.74 -6.13
CA GLY A 164 23.83 -8.06 -5.01
C GLY A 164 22.87 -7.55 -3.96
N ARG A 165 23.46 -6.93 -2.94
CA ARG A 165 22.80 -6.31 -1.81
C ARG A 165 23.39 -4.92 -1.57
N MET A 166 22.54 -3.99 -1.18
CA MET A 166 22.91 -2.66 -0.70
C MET A 166 22.54 -2.53 0.77
N ILE A 167 23.44 -1.97 1.58
CA ILE A 167 23.15 -1.62 2.97
C ILE A 167 22.67 -0.17 2.99
N CYS A 168 21.38 0.04 3.24
CA CYS A 168 20.83 1.37 3.45
C CYS A 168 21.01 1.77 4.92
N ARG A 169 21.99 2.63 5.21
CA ARG A 169 22.21 3.15 6.57
C ARG A 169 21.30 4.36 6.82
N PRO A 170 20.83 4.56 8.07
CA PRO A 170 20.14 5.79 8.45
C PRO A 170 21.01 7.01 8.14
N ALA A 171 20.43 8.04 7.54
CA ALA A 171 21.12 9.31 7.27
C ALA A 171 21.35 10.15 8.53
N VAL A 172 20.73 9.77 9.64
CA VAL A 172 20.76 10.48 10.93
C VAL A 172 21.73 9.76 11.87
N THR A 173 22.59 10.52 12.55
CA THR A 173 23.53 9.92 13.51
C THR A 173 22.82 9.58 14.82
N LEU A 174 23.40 8.65 15.60
CA LEU A 174 22.90 8.37 16.95
C LEU A 174 22.90 9.62 17.84
N ALA A 175 23.89 10.50 17.67
CA ALA A 175 23.98 11.76 18.42
C ALA A 175 22.81 12.70 18.08
N ASP A 176 22.44 12.79 16.80
CA ASP A 176 21.29 13.60 16.36
C ASP A 176 19.98 13.04 16.90
N LEU A 177 19.79 11.72 16.88
CA LEU A 177 18.62 11.07 17.49
C LEU A 177 18.51 11.33 18.99
N ILE A 178 19.64 11.24 19.72
CA ILE A 178 19.68 11.53 21.16
C ILE A 178 19.40 13.01 21.42
N ALA A 179 19.93 13.91 20.58
CA ALA A 179 19.69 15.34 20.71
C ALA A 179 18.22 15.71 20.44
N GLU A 180 17.60 15.09 19.42
CA GLU A 180 16.17 15.25 19.13
C GLU A 180 15.33 14.77 20.31
N TRP A 181 15.58 13.57 20.81
CA TRP A 181 14.86 13.02 21.95
C TRP A 181 15.01 13.88 23.22
N LYS A 182 16.22 14.41 23.48
CA LYS A 182 16.45 15.34 24.59
C LYS A 182 15.70 16.66 24.41
N ARG A 183 15.65 17.22 23.19
CA ARG A 183 14.85 18.41 22.88
C ARG A 183 13.35 18.16 23.07
N GLU A 184 12.87 16.97 22.70
CA GLU A 184 11.47 16.58 22.93
C GLU A 184 11.14 16.42 24.42
N GLN A 185 12.11 15.98 25.24
CA GLN A 185 11.95 15.85 26.70
C GLN A 185 12.14 17.17 27.46
N ASP A 186 12.96 18.08 26.95
CA ASP A 186 13.16 19.40 27.54
C ASP A 186 11.93 20.29 27.25
N GLY A 187 10.88 20.09 28.05
CA GLY A 187 9.62 20.82 27.95
C GLY A 187 9.69 22.28 28.41
N SER A 188 10.88 22.79 28.74
CA SER A 188 11.06 24.14 29.32
C SER A 188 10.65 25.28 28.37
N ASP A 189 10.70 25.07 27.06
CA ASP A 189 10.33 26.07 26.04
C ASP A 189 8.93 25.82 25.44
N ARG A 190 8.20 24.79 25.92
CA ARG A 190 6.87 24.48 25.40
C ARG A 190 5.83 25.44 25.97
N ARG A 191 5.26 26.26 25.09
CA ARG A 191 4.11 27.10 25.37
C ARG A 191 2.82 26.31 25.15
N TYR A 192 1.84 26.54 26.00
CA TYR A 192 0.53 25.89 25.93
C TYR A 192 -0.59 26.94 25.92
N ALA A 193 -1.62 26.70 25.10
CA ALA A 193 -2.82 27.53 25.07
C ALA A 193 -3.82 27.10 26.17
N SER A 194 -4.74 28.00 26.51
CA SER A 194 -5.85 27.72 27.42
C SER A 194 -7.16 27.55 26.65
N PHE A 195 -7.99 26.60 27.06
CA PHE A 195 -9.24 26.28 26.40
C PHE A 195 -10.40 26.31 27.39
N LYS A 196 -11.55 26.78 26.92
CA LYS A 196 -12.87 26.61 27.52
C LYS A 196 -13.26 25.15 27.36
N ILE A 197 -13.33 24.45 28.48
CA ILE A 197 -13.62 23.02 28.55
C ILE A 197 -14.79 22.74 29.47
N TYR A 198 -15.42 21.58 29.26
CA TYR A 198 -16.24 20.94 30.28
C TYR A 198 -15.35 20.00 31.10
N ASP A 199 -15.00 20.40 32.32
CA ASP A 199 -14.25 19.56 33.25
C ASP A 199 -15.14 18.40 33.70
N ARG A 200 -14.86 17.22 33.14
CA ARG A 200 -15.65 16.00 33.40
C ARG A 200 -15.43 15.43 34.80
N LYS A 201 -14.32 15.75 35.43
CA LYS A 201 -14.01 15.27 36.77
C LYS A 201 -14.82 16.03 37.81
N ASN A 202 -14.86 17.35 37.67
CA ASN A 202 -15.52 18.25 38.62
C ASN A 202 -16.92 18.69 38.17
N ASN A 203 -17.39 18.22 37.01
CA ASN A 203 -18.69 18.57 36.39
C ASN A 203 -18.94 20.08 36.29
N LYS A 204 -17.97 20.84 35.77
CA LYS A 204 -18.07 22.30 35.63
C LYS A 204 -17.43 22.81 34.35
N ASN A 205 -17.95 23.92 33.84
CA ASN A 205 -17.31 24.66 32.75
C ASN A 205 -16.17 25.51 33.32
N VAL A 206 -14.95 25.31 32.82
CA VAL A 206 -13.77 26.06 33.25
C VAL A 206 -12.89 26.40 32.05
N GLU A 207 -12.10 27.46 32.18
CA GLU A 207 -11.01 27.74 31.27
C GLU A 207 -9.73 27.18 31.90
N ALA A 208 -9.06 26.28 31.19
CA ALA A 208 -7.89 25.56 31.68
C ALA A 208 -6.78 25.52 30.63
N SER A 209 -5.53 25.62 31.08
CA SER A 209 -4.36 25.39 30.24
C SER A 209 -4.29 23.93 29.79
N CYS A 210 -3.95 23.68 28.52
CA CYS A 210 -3.68 22.32 28.04
C CYS A 210 -2.29 21.79 28.45
N SER A 211 -1.49 22.57 29.18
CA SER A 211 -0.19 22.10 29.67
C SER A 211 -0.33 20.86 30.56
N PRO A 212 0.59 19.88 30.48
CA PRO A 212 0.56 18.68 31.32
C PRO A 212 0.51 18.94 32.82
N GLU A 213 1.09 20.07 33.29
CA GLU A 213 1.09 20.45 34.72
C GLU A 213 -0.28 20.90 35.25
N HIS A 214 -1.19 21.31 34.35
CA HIS A 214 -2.53 21.81 34.70
C HIS A 214 -3.63 20.79 34.42
N LEU A 215 -3.24 19.58 34.00
CA LEU A 215 -4.13 18.46 33.75
C LEU A 215 -3.79 17.30 34.68
N SER A 216 -4.77 16.46 34.98
CA SER A 216 -4.52 15.16 35.60
C SER A 216 -5.03 14.03 34.73
N ASN A 217 -4.49 12.84 34.92
CA ASN A 217 -5.11 11.64 34.39
C ASN A 217 -6.19 11.10 35.34
N TYR A 218 -6.93 10.09 34.87
CA TYR A 218 -7.98 9.42 35.63
C TYR A 218 -7.46 8.67 36.87
N PHE A 219 -6.22 8.17 36.81
CA PHE A 219 -5.62 7.33 37.86
C PHE A 219 -5.02 8.13 39.03
N GLN A 220 -4.72 9.42 38.81
CA GLN A 220 -4.12 10.30 39.80
C GLN A 220 -5.19 11.07 40.58
N LYS A 221 -5.08 11.01 41.90
CA LYS A 221 -5.89 11.84 42.79
C LYS A 221 -5.34 13.27 42.78
N SER A 222 -6.10 14.17 42.18
CA SER A 222 -5.79 15.61 42.02
C SER A 222 -7.13 16.37 41.97
N ASP A 223 -7.13 17.69 42.03
CA ASP A 223 -8.32 18.52 41.77
C ASP A 223 -8.35 19.08 40.34
N LEU A 224 -7.28 18.88 39.57
CA LEU A 224 -7.14 19.36 38.18
C LEU A 224 -8.09 18.63 37.22
N PRO A 225 -8.51 19.27 36.10
CA PRO A 225 -9.33 18.63 35.08
C PRO A 225 -8.68 17.38 34.50
N TRP A 226 -9.49 16.41 34.10
CA TRP A 226 -8.96 15.23 33.40
C TRP A 226 -8.51 15.58 31.98
N GLU A 227 -7.45 14.92 31.49
CA GLU A 227 -6.97 15.03 30.10
C GLU A 227 -8.07 14.72 29.06
N ILE A 228 -9.03 13.86 29.41
CA ILE A 228 -10.20 13.49 28.61
C ILE A 228 -11.38 14.47 28.76
N SER A 229 -11.14 15.66 29.30
CA SER A 229 -12.13 16.74 29.36
C SER A 229 -12.24 17.40 27.98
N PRO A 230 -13.44 17.47 27.38
CA PRO A 230 -13.62 18.00 26.04
C PRO A 230 -13.57 19.53 26.01
N ALA A 231 -12.85 20.05 25.02
CA ALA A 231 -12.98 21.42 24.53
C ALA A 231 -13.93 21.43 23.33
N PHE A 232 -14.75 22.48 23.20
CA PHE A 232 -15.71 22.63 22.12
C PHE A 232 -15.31 23.78 21.19
N PHE A 233 -15.59 23.61 19.90
CA PHE A 233 -15.14 24.50 18.84
C PHE A 233 -16.25 24.70 17.82
N ARG A 234 -16.25 25.88 17.19
CA ARG A 234 -17.08 26.12 16.02
C ARG A 234 -16.61 25.24 14.84
N PRO A 235 -17.53 24.72 14.01
CA PRO A 235 -17.21 23.74 12.96
C PRO A 235 -16.22 24.24 11.90
N GLU A 236 -16.09 25.56 11.73
CA GLU A 236 -15.17 26.20 10.79
C GLU A 236 -13.70 25.88 11.08
N VAL A 237 -13.37 25.43 12.31
CA VAL A 237 -12.02 24.97 12.67
C VAL A 237 -11.51 23.86 11.72
N LEU A 238 -12.42 23.09 11.12
CA LEU A 238 -12.07 22.01 10.19
C LEU A 238 -11.85 22.48 8.75
N HIS A 239 -12.28 23.69 8.38
CA HIS A 239 -12.22 24.17 6.99
C HIS A 239 -10.79 24.22 6.45
N ARG A 240 -9.82 24.67 7.26
CA ARG A 240 -8.40 24.73 6.85
C ARG A 240 -7.84 23.35 6.51
N PHE A 241 -8.21 22.33 7.27
CA PHE A 241 -7.72 20.97 7.06
C PHE A 241 -8.40 20.27 5.87
N LYS A 242 -9.67 20.63 5.59
CA LYS A 242 -10.38 20.17 4.40
C LYS A 242 -9.90 20.85 3.11
N ALA A 243 -9.46 22.10 3.19
CA ALA A 243 -9.06 22.91 2.03
C ALA A 243 -7.69 22.54 1.44
N ASP A 244 -6.79 21.93 2.23
CA ASP A 244 -5.45 21.54 1.77
C ASP A 244 -5.18 20.03 2.03
N PRO A 245 -5.69 19.14 1.15
CA PRO A 245 -5.50 17.70 1.27
C PRO A 245 -4.07 17.22 1.03
N GLU A 246 -3.23 18.04 0.38
CA GLU A 246 -1.83 17.72 0.15
C GLU A 246 -1.03 17.88 1.45
N LYS A 247 -1.36 18.87 2.28
CA LYS A 247 -0.70 19.12 3.57
C LYS A 247 -1.32 18.31 4.70
N TYR A 248 -2.64 18.21 4.75
CA TYR A 248 -3.35 17.59 5.87
C TYR A 248 -4.05 16.29 5.45
N ALA A 249 -3.86 15.25 6.25
CA ALA A 249 -4.61 14.01 6.16
C ALA A 249 -5.66 14.00 7.27
N MET A 250 -6.93 13.99 6.87
CA MET A 250 -8.05 13.80 7.79
C MET A 250 -8.58 12.39 7.62
N ASP A 251 -8.67 11.68 8.74
CA ASP A 251 -9.38 10.41 8.86
C ASP A 251 -10.71 10.64 9.61
N ASP A 252 -11.50 9.59 9.81
CA ASP A 252 -12.83 9.64 10.43
C ASP A 252 -12.86 10.51 11.72
N ARG A 253 -11.86 10.33 12.59
CA ARG A 253 -11.76 11.07 13.86
C ARG A 253 -10.39 11.67 14.13
N SER A 254 -9.44 11.59 13.20
CA SER A 254 -8.09 12.10 13.43
C SER A 254 -7.65 13.07 12.34
N ILE A 255 -6.70 13.95 12.68
CA ILE A 255 -6.13 14.93 11.75
C ILE A 255 -4.61 14.81 11.88
N SER A 256 -3.88 14.74 10.78
CA SER A 256 -2.42 14.71 10.80
C SER A 256 -1.81 15.60 9.73
N CYS A 257 -0.59 16.09 9.99
CA CYS A 257 0.16 16.97 9.09
C CYS A 257 1.49 16.33 8.72
N ARG A 258 1.54 15.58 7.60
CA ARG A 258 2.77 14.99 7.00
C ARG A 258 3.79 14.40 8.00
N GLY A 259 3.32 13.77 9.07
CA GLY A 259 4.17 13.19 10.12
C GLY A 259 4.78 14.20 11.12
N ALA A 260 4.53 15.50 10.98
CA ALA A 260 4.99 16.53 11.91
C ALA A 260 4.18 16.54 13.21
N TRP A 261 2.86 16.41 13.12
CA TRP A 261 1.96 16.32 14.27
C TRP A 261 0.67 15.59 13.89
N TYR A 262 -0.06 15.12 14.90
CA TYR A 262 -1.40 14.57 14.73
C TYR A 262 -2.30 14.94 15.92
N LEU A 263 -3.57 15.22 15.63
CA LEU A 263 -4.66 15.25 16.60
C LEU A 263 -5.30 13.87 16.63
N LYS A 264 -5.20 13.21 17.78
CA LYS A 264 -5.64 11.82 17.96
C LYS A 264 -7.14 11.63 17.73
N SER A 265 -7.96 12.49 18.34
CA SER A 265 -9.40 12.37 18.25
C SER A 265 -10.14 13.72 18.22
N TYR A 266 -11.09 13.84 17.30
CA TYR A 266 -12.15 14.85 17.31
C TYR A 266 -13.47 14.22 16.84
N ASP A 267 -14.59 14.82 17.19
CA ASP A 267 -15.90 14.42 16.65
C ASP A 267 -16.88 15.60 16.69
N ILE A 268 -18.04 15.48 16.04
CA ILE A 268 -19.07 16.51 15.99
C ILE A 268 -20.25 16.08 16.86
N ASN A 269 -20.71 16.93 17.77
CA ASN A 269 -21.85 16.63 18.63
C ASN A 269 -23.21 16.96 17.97
N ASP A 270 -24.30 16.58 18.62
CA ASP A 270 -25.68 16.84 18.16
C ASP A 270 -26.00 18.34 18.02
N ALA A 271 -25.22 19.22 18.67
CA ALA A 271 -25.34 20.68 18.57
C ALA A 271 -24.50 21.28 17.43
N GLY A 272 -23.83 20.46 16.62
CA GLY A 272 -22.98 20.90 15.51
C GLY A 272 -21.62 21.46 15.94
N GLN A 273 -21.23 21.29 17.19
CA GLN A 273 -19.91 21.69 17.69
C GLN A 273 -18.91 20.58 17.46
N VAL A 274 -17.71 20.97 17.01
CA VAL A 274 -16.55 20.07 17.00
C VAL A 274 -16.02 19.99 18.43
N HIS A 275 -15.76 18.78 18.91
CA HIS A 275 -15.13 18.58 20.22
C HIS A 275 -13.86 17.75 20.08
N ALA A 276 -12.87 18.05 20.92
CA ALA A 276 -11.60 17.33 21.05
C ALA A 276 -11.14 17.35 22.51
N TYR A 277 -10.37 16.37 22.93
CA TYR A 277 -9.89 16.29 24.31
C TYR A 277 -8.72 17.24 24.57
N ILE A 278 -8.75 17.91 25.72
CA ILE A 278 -7.71 18.90 26.07
C ILE A 278 -6.30 18.28 26.12
N GLY A 279 -6.18 17.01 26.52
CA GLY A 279 -4.91 16.28 26.47
C GLY A 279 -4.42 16.01 25.04
N ASP A 280 -5.32 15.75 24.10
CA ASP A 280 -4.95 15.57 22.69
C ASP A 280 -4.48 16.90 22.07
N LEU A 281 -5.11 18.02 22.46
CA LEU A 281 -4.70 19.36 22.03
C LEU A 281 -3.33 19.77 22.56
N ALA A 282 -2.93 19.29 23.74
CA ALA A 282 -1.63 19.56 24.33
C ALA A 282 -0.44 19.06 23.48
N HIS A 283 -0.66 18.01 22.69
CA HIS A 283 0.35 17.43 21.80
C HIS A 283 0.52 18.19 20.49
N LEU A 284 -0.36 19.14 20.19
CA LEU A 284 -0.25 19.96 18.99
C LEU A 284 0.86 21.02 19.16
N PRO A 285 1.53 21.44 18.07
CA PRO A 285 2.40 22.60 18.09
C PRO A 285 1.65 23.84 18.60
N PHE A 286 2.34 24.75 19.30
CA PHE A 286 1.70 25.92 19.91
C PHE A 286 0.92 26.79 18.90
N GLU A 287 1.43 26.94 17.67
CA GLU A 287 0.72 27.65 16.59
C GLU A 287 -0.62 27.00 16.24
N GLU A 288 -0.68 25.67 16.24
CA GLU A 288 -1.89 24.92 16.01
C GLU A 288 -2.83 25.04 17.21
N GLN A 289 -2.32 24.96 18.44
CA GLN A 289 -3.12 25.21 19.64
C GLN A 289 -3.80 26.59 19.61
N MET A 290 -3.06 27.64 19.22
CA MET A 290 -3.59 29.00 19.06
C MET A 290 -4.68 29.08 17.98
N TYR A 291 -4.49 28.37 16.86
CA TYR A 291 -5.53 28.27 15.83
C TYR A 291 -6.81 27.66 16.39
N TRP A 292 -6.71 26.50 17.04
CA TRP A 292 -7.88 25.84 17.67
C TRP A 292 -8.52 26.75 18.73
N GLN A 293 -7.72 27.44 19.54
CA GLN A 293 -8.19 28.37 20.56
C GLN A 293 -9.05 29.49 19.97
N SER A 294 -8.73 30.00 18.77
CA SER A 294 -9.52 31.05 18.11
C SER A 294 -10.96 30.62 17.75
N PHE A 295 -11.20 29.31 17.63
CA PHE A 295 -12.54 28.72 17.37
C PHE A 295 -13.22 28.18 18.62
N ASN A 296 -12.56 28.24 19.78
CA ASN A 296 -13.05 27.65 21.01
C ASN A 296 -14.28 28.38 21.58
N GLU A 297 -15.31 27.63 21.94
CA GLU A 297 -16.55 28.12 22.50
C GLU A 297 -17.05 27.24 23.66
N TRP A 298 -17.99 27.76 24.44
CA TRP A 298 -18.60 27.00 25.53
C TRP A 298 -19.49 25.86 24.99
N PRO A 299 -19.63 24.74 25.72
CA PRO A 299 -20.47 23.63 25.31
C PRO A 299 -21.94 24.07 25.20
N LYS A 300 -22.54 23.77 24.05
CA LYS A 300 -23.99 23.84 23.77
C LYS A 300 -24.65 22.46 23.93
N GLY A 301 -23.85 21.41 24.08
CA GLY A 301 -24.27 20.04 24.27
C GLY A 301 -23.13 19.19 24.86
N THR A 302 -23.36 17.87 24.93
CA THR A 302 -22.33 16.92 25.37
C THR A 302 -21.40 16.55 24.21
N ILE A 303 -20.42 15.68 24.48
CA ILE A 303 -19.71 14.97 23.41
C ILE A 303 -20.68 14.11 22.59
N SER A 304 -20.28 13.75 21.37
CA SER A 304 -21.07 12.86 20.50
C SER A 304 -21.30 11.49 21.17
N LYS A 305 -22.43 10.86 20.87
CA LYS A 305 -22.78 9.52 21.39
C LYS A 305 -21.71 8.49 21.02
N ARG A 306 -21.25 8.52 19.76
CA ARG A 306 -20.10 7.76 19.27
C ARG A 306 -18.85 7.94 20.12
N ALA A 307 -18.46 9.18 20.44
CA ALA A 307 -17.29 9.44 21.29
C ALA A 307 -17.50 8.91 22.70
N HIS A 308 -18.70 9.06 23.27
CA HIS A 308 -18.99 8.52 24.60
C HIS A 308 -18.85 6.99 24.66
N GLN A 309 -19.40 6.28 23.68
CA GLN A 309 -19.31 4.81 23.62
C GLN A 309 -17.86 4.34 23.43
N ASN A 310 -17.17 4.87 22.42
CA ASN A 310 -15.82 4.43 22.07
C ASN A 310 -14.79 4.83 23.14
N ASP A 311 -14.79 6.10 23.54
CA ASP A 311 -13.68 6.67 24.31
C ASP A 311 -13.87 6.45 25.81
N ILE A 312 -15.13 6.34 26.28
CA ILE A 312 -15.45 6.29 27.72
C ILE A 312 -15.91 4.91 28.16
N LEU A 313 -16.84 4.30 27.41
CA LEU A 313 -17.36 2.97 27.76
C LEU A 313 -16.47 1.84 27.22
N GLY A 314 -15.59 2.13 26.23
CA GLY A 314 -14.77 1.13 25.56
C GLY A 314 -15.58 0.19 24.66
N GLU A 315 -16.77 0.63 24.25
CA GLU A 315 -17.68 -0.13 23.38
C GLU A 315 -17.51 0.32 21.93
N PHE A 316 -17.69 -0.59 20.98
CA PHE A 316 -17.75 -0.21 19.57
C PHE A 316 -19.06 0.51 19.28
N SER A 317 -18.98 1.73 18.77
CA SER A 317 -20.15 2.44 18.27
C SER A 317 -20.86 1.62 17.19
N THR A 318 -22.18 1.49 17.36
CA THR A 318 -23.08 0.86 16.39
C THR A 318 -23.78 1.90 15.51
N GLU A 319 -23.44 3.18 15.67
CA GLU A 319 -24.01 4.25 14.85
C GLU A 319 -23.62 4.04 13.38
N TYR A 320 -24.63 4.13 12.51
CA TYR A 320 -24.43 3.96 11.09
C TYR A 320 -23.64 5.16 10.54
N ASP A 321 -22.38 4.91 10.16
CA ASP A 321 -21.54 5.86 9.44
C ASP A 321 -21.83 5.76 7.93
N PRO A 322 -22.54 6.73 7.32
CA PRO A 322 -22.92 6.65 5.93
C PRO A 322 -21.71 6.71 5.00
N LEU A 323 -20.68 7.49 5.32
CA LEU A 323 -19.50 7.67 4.46
C LEU A 323 -18.69 6.38 4.41
N ASN A 324 -18.36 5.81 5.59
CA ASN A 324 -17.63 4.56 5.65
C ASN A 324 -18.44 3.37 5.12
N ALA A 325 -19.76 3.35 5.34
CA ALA A 325 -20.63 2.34 4.74
C ALA A 325 -20.66 2.44 3.20
N ILE A 326 -20.69 3.66 2.64
CA ILE A 326 -20.61 3.87 1.19
C ILE A 326 -19.24 3.46 0.67
N LYS A 327 -18.13 3.90 1.29
CA LYS A 327 -16.77 3.51 0.92
C LYS A 327 -16.61 1.99 0.91
N ARG A 328 -17.12 1.31 1.94
CA ARG A 328 -17.11 -0.15 2.04
C ARG A 328 -17.94 -0.81 0.93
N LYS A 329 -19.16 -0.32 0.64
CA LYS A 329 -20.00 -0.85 -0.44
C LYS A 329 -19.38 -0.63 -1.82
N VAL A 330 -18.80 0.55 -2.05
CA VAL A 330 -18.05 0.89 -3.28
C VAL A 330 -16.88 -0.07 -3.44
N LYS A 331 -16.08 -0.27 -2.39
CA LYS A 331 -14.97 -1.23 -2.40
C LYS A 331 -15.43 -2.66 -2.70
N LEU A 332 -16.52 -3.12 -2.09
CA LEU A 332 -17.10 -4.44 -2.39
C LEU A 332 -17.57 -4.55 -3.84
N LEU A 333 -18.14 -3.47 -4.41
CA LEU A 333 -18.50 -3.42 -5.82
C LEU A 333 -17.26 -3.38 -6.72
N ASP A 334 -16.17 -2.72 -6.33
CA ASP A 334 -14.93 -2.73 -7.08
C ASP A 334 -14.30 -4.14 -7.08
N ASP A 335 -14.23 -4.78 -5.91
CA ASP A 335 -13.70 -6.14 -5.71
C ASP A 335 -14.51 -7.20 -6.49
N ALA A 336 -15.84 -7.04 -6.53
CA ALA A 336 -16.79 -7.96 -7.16
C ALA A 336 -17.62 -7.30 -8.27
N SER A 337 -16.97 -6.54 -9.15
CA SER A 337 -17.59 -5.68 -10.19
C SER A 337 -18.69 -6.34 -11.01
N PRO A 338 -19.97 -5.97 -10.79
CA PRO A 338 -21.06 -6.34 -11.68
C PRO A 338 -20.90 -5.72 -13.06
N SER A 339 -21.58 -6.27 -14.08
CA SER A 339 -21.47 -5.81 -15.48
C SER A 339 -21.84 -4.33 -15.71
N TRP A 340 -22.66 -3.76 -14.83
CA TRP A 340 -23.10 -2.36 -14.86
C TRP A 340 -22.24 -1.43 -14.00
N TRP A 341 -21.30 -1.97 -13.21
CA TRP A 341 -20.42 -1.19 -12.36
C TRP A 341 -19.09 -0.94 -13.05
N LYS A 342 -18.67 0.32 -13.09
CA LYS A 342 -17.36 0.72 -13.59
C LYS A 342 -16.51 1.14 -12.39
N PRO A 343 -15.44 0.38 -12.06
CA PRO A 343 -14.55 0.74 -10.96
C PRO A 343 -13.99 2.14 -11.13
N ARG A 344 -13.87 2.86 -10.01
CA ARG A 344 -13.29 4.20 -9.96
C ARG A 344 -11.83 4.11 -9.52
N ASP A 345 -11.04 5.14 -9.85
CA ASP A 345 -9.67 5.26 -9.36
C ASP A 345 -9.69 5.33 -7.81
N GLU A 346 -8.81 4.61 -7.13
CA GLU A 346 -8.66 4.63 -5.66
C GLU A 346 -8.43 6.05 -5.14
N LYS A 347 -7.81 6.92 -5.96
CA LYS A 347 -7.64 8.34 -5.63
C LYS A 347 -8.97 9.07 -5.38
N LEU A 348 -10.07 8.63 -5.99
CA LEU A 348 -11.39 9.23 -5.80
C LEU A 348 -12.06 8.77 -4.50
N SER A 349 -11.78 7.56 -4.01
CA SER A 349 -12.29 7.11 -2.70
C SER A 349 -11.65 7.86 -1.54
N ASP A 350 -10.37 8.22 -1.70
CA ASP A 350 -9.60 8.95 -0.68
C ASP A 350 -9.88 10.46 -0.70
N ALA A 351 -10.41 10.97 -1.82
CA ALA A 351 -10.84 12.36 -1.97
C ALA A 351 -12.18 12.66 -1.27
N ALA A 352 -13.01 11.64 -1.00
CA ALA A 352 -14.25 11.81 -0.25
C ALA A 352 -13.95 11.86 1.26
N ARG A 353 -14.01 13.06 1.85
CA ARG A 353 -13.71 13.34 3.27
C ARG A 353 -14.86 14.07 3.95
#